data_AF-A0A814WVF6-F1
#
_entry.id   AF-A0A814WVF6-F1
#
_cell.length_a   1.000
_cell.length_b   1.000
_cell.length_c   1.000
_cell.angle_alpha   90.00
_cell.angle_beta   90.00
_cell.angle_gamma   90.00
#
_symmetry.space_group_name_H-M   'P 1'
#
loop_
_entity.id
_entity.type
_entity.pdbx_description
1 polymer ?
#
loop_
_entity_poly.entity_id
_entity_poly.type
_entity_poly.pdbx_seq_one_letter_code
_entity_poly.pdbx_strand_id
1 'polypeptide(L)'
;MHHSSSMVIQLLVLFSIVGPRTFALQAIDFYVHDLPLLPKGASSIRMHAGLLPVNPQHHGSLFFWHVEKKYPTDKLRTVIWLNGGPGCSSLIGAWMAIGPFSFQDENTMIENDGSWHLYTNLLFVDQPVFRS
;
A
#
# COMPACT_ATOMS: atom_id res chain seq x y z
N MET A 1 29.72 20.14 -45.45
CA MET A 1 29.21 20.47 -44.10
C MET A 1 27.93 19.67 -43.76
N HIS A 2 27.93 18.33 -43.89
CA HIS A 2 26.71 17.51 -43.68
C HIS A 2 26.84 16.38 -42.64
N HIS A 3 28.00 16.21 -41.99
CA HIS A 3 28.20 15.12 -41.02
C HIS A 3 27.91 15.52 -39.56
N SER A 4 27.90 16.80 -39.21
CA SER A 4 27.79 17.26 -37.81
C SER A 4 26.37 17.14 -37.24
N SER A 5 25.33 17.39 -38.06
CA SER A 5 23.94 17.38 -37.59
C SER A 5 23.40 15.98 -37.23
N SER A 6 23.93 14.92 -37.86
CA SER A 6 23.49 13.53 -37.61
C SER A 6 23.94 13.03 -36.23
N MET A 7 25.17 13.36 -35.81
CA MET A 7 25.68 12.97 -34.49
C MET A 7 24.96 13.67 -33.34
N VAL A 8 24.56 14.93 -33.51
CA VAL A 8 23.81 15.68 -32.48
C VAL A 8 22.43 15.07 -32.26
N ILE A 9 21.74 14.67 -33.33
CA ILE A 9 20.44 14.01 -33.26
C ILE A 9 20.57 12.62 -32.62
N GLN A 10 21.59 11.84 -32.97
CA GLN A 10 21.84 10.53 -32.34
C GLN A 10 22.15 10.65 -30.84
N LEU A 11 22.90 11.68 -30.42
CA LEU A 11 23.24 11.92 -29.02
C LEU A 11 22.01 12.36 -28.20
N LEU A 12 21.12 13.17 -28.77
CA LEU A 12 19.86 13.60 -28.15
C LEU A 12 18.84 12.44 -28.00
N VAL A 13 18.80 11.52 -28.97
CA VAL A 13 17.96 10.31 -28.89
C VAL A 13 18.49 9.36 -27.80
N LEU A 14 19.80 9.19 -27.67
CA LEU A 14 20.40 8.39 -26.59
C LEU A 14 20.16 8.99 -25.20
N PHE A 15 20.21 10.32 -25.05
CA PHE A 15 19.92 10.99 -23.77
C PHE A 15 18.44 10.83 -23.34
N SER A 16 17.52 10.71 -24.30
CA SER A 16 16.10 10.50 -24.02
C SER A 16 15.78 9.07 -23.58
N ILE A 17 16.65 8.10 -23.90
CA ILE A 17 16.50 6.68 -23.53
C ILE A 17 17.17 6.38 -22.17
N VAL A 18 18.17 7.18 -21.78
CA VAL A 18 19.01 7.01 -20.58
C VAL A 18 18.81 8.13 -19.54
N GLY A 19 17.74 8.92 -19.66
CA GLY A 19 17.31 9.78 -18.55
C GLY A 19 16.98 8.95 -17.30
N PRO A 20 17.15 9.49 -16.08
CA PRO A 20 16.79 8.77 -14.87
C PRO A 20 15.32 8.38 -14.95
N ARG A 21 15.05 7.08 -15.10
CA ARG A 21 13.69 6.54 -15.00
C ARG A 21 13.25 6.75 -13.56
N THR A 22 12.46 7.80 -13.33
CA THR A 22 11.62 7.85 -12.14
C THR A 22 10.60 6.72 -12.33
N PHE A 23 10.86 5.56 -11.73
CA PHE A 23 9.85 4.52 -11.69
C PHE A 23 8.67 5.07 -10.90
N ALA A 24 7.55 5.30 -11.58
CA ALA A 24 6.31 5.63 -10.92
C ALA A 24 5.86 4.40 -10.13
N LEU A 25 5.69 4.54 -8.81
CA LEU A 25 5.15 3.48 -7.98
C LEU A 25 3.76 3.10 -8.49
N GLN A 26 3.52 1.81 -8.69
CA GLN A 26 2.24 1.26 -9.12
C GLN A 26 1.60 0.46 -7.99
N ALA A 27 0.28 0.28 -8.05
CA ALA A 27 -0.43 -0.51 -7.04
C ALA A 27 0.13 -1.93 -6.93
N ILE A 28 0.52 -2.55 -8.05
CA ILE A 28 1.07 -3.92 -8.08
C ILE A 28 2.34 -4.07 -7.23
N ASP A 29 3.14 -3.01 -7.09
CA ASP A 29 4.38 -3.03 -6.31
C ASP A 29 4.12 -3.22 -4.81
N PHE A 30 2.88 -2.98 -4.37
CA PHE A 30 2.45 -3.08 -2.98
C PHE A 30 1.56 -4.30 -2.71
N TYR A 31 1.30 -5.15 -3.70
CA TYR A 31 0.35 -6.25 -3.56
C TYR A 31 0.80 -7.25 -2.48
N VAL A 32 -0.11 -7.60 -1.56
CA VAL A 32 0.13 -8.60 -0.52
C VAL A 32 -0.35 -9.96 -1.02
N HIS A 33 0.59 -10.87 -1.27
CA HIS A 33 0.29 -12.20 -1.80
C HIS A 33 -0.31 -13.14 -0.76
N ASP A 34 0.27 -13.16 0.44
CA ASP A 34 -0.12 -14.07 1.51
C ASP A 34 0.08 -13.37 2.85
N LEU A 35 -0.75 -13.72 3.84
CA LEU A 35 -0.52 -13.36 5.23
C LEU A 35 -0.13 -14.64 5.99
N PRO A 36 0.92 -14.59 6.83
CA PRO A 36 1.19 -15.70 7.72
C PRO A 36 -0.02 -15.91 8.65
N LEU A 37 -0.21 -17.16 9.07
CA LEU A 37 -1.31 -17.57 9.97
C LEU A 37 -2.72 -17.52 9.37
N LEU A 38 -2.89 -16.98 8.15
CA LEU A 38 -4.13 -17.15 7.38
C LEU A 38 -4.06 -18.48 6.62
N PRO A 39 -5.00 -19.42 6.82
CA PRO A 39 -4.99 -20.67 6.08
C PRO A 39 -5.05 -20.41 4.57
N LYS A 40 -4.26 -21.15 3.80
CA LYS A 40 -4.20 -20.98 2.34
C LYS A 40 -5.59 -21.19 1.72
N GLY A 41 -6.03 -20.22 0.92
CA GLY A 41 -7.35 -20.24 0.28
C GLY A 41 -8.51 -19.86 1.20
N ALA A 42 -8.27 -19.50 2.47
CA ALA A 42 -9.32 -19.05 3.37
C ALA A 42 -9.86 -17.65 3.05
N SER A 43 -9.11 -16.86 2.27
CA SER A 43 -9.50 -15.52 1.86
C SER A 43 -9.13 -15.24 0.41
N SER A 44 -9.93 -14.40 -0.24
CA SER A 44 -9.65 -13.82 -1.57
C SER A 44 -9.57 -12.29 -1.53
N ILE A 45 -9.42 -11.71 -0.34
CA ILE A 45 -9.36 -10.27 -0.14
C ILE A 45 -8.07 -9.73 -0.78
N ARG A 46 -8.22 -8.77 -1.69
CA ARG A 46 -7.09 -8.05 -2.28
C ARG A 46 -6.58 -6.99 -1.32
N MET A 47 -5.27 -6.98 -1.14
CA MET A 47 -4.61 -6.12 -0.15
C MET A 47 -3.34 -5.53 -0.74
N HIS A 48 -3.02 -4.32 -0.29
CA HIS A 48 -1.80 -3.63 -0.67
C HIS A 48 -1.15 -3.00 0.56
N ALA A 49 0.13 -3.19 0.78
CA ALA A 49 0.84 -2.63 1.92
C ALA A 49 2.26 -2.19 1.55
N GLY A 50 2.77 -1.17 2.23
CA GLY A 50 4.14 -0.73 2.03
C GLY A 50 4.43 0.62 2.64
N LEU A 51 5.56 1.21 2.22
CA LEU A 51 6.01 2.53 2.66
C LEU A 51 5.72 3.57 1.59
N LEU A 52 5.00 4.62 1.97
CA LEU A 52 4.76 5.80 1.14
C LEU A 52 5.74 6.91 1.53
N PRO A 53 6.63 7.35 0.63
CA PRO A 53 7.52 8.47 0.92
C PRO A 53 6.70 9.77 1.00
N VAL A 54 6.76 10.44 2.14
CA VAL A 54 6.06 11.72 2.39
C VAL A 54 7.02 12.89 2.58
N ASN A 55 8.30 12.60 2.86
CA ASN A 55 9.37 13.58 2.92
C ASN A 55 10.65 12.98 2.33
N PRO A 56 10.78 12.92 1.00
CA PRO A 56 11.92 12.29 0.34
C PRO A 56 13.26 12.93 0.70
N GLN A 57 13.28 14.26 0.94
CA GLN A 57 14.52 14.97 1.30
C GLN A 57 15.07 14.55 2.67
N HIS A 58 14.20 14.04 3.55
CA HIS A 58 14.56 13.61 4.90
C HIS A 58 14.27 12.12 5.15
N HIS A 59 14.13 11.32 4.09
CA HIS A 59 13.84 9.88 4.16
C HIS A 59 12.59 9.53 5.00
N GLY A 60 11.62 10.44 5.07
CA GLY A 60 10.38 10.24 5.82
C GLY A 60 9.35 9.45 5.01
N SER A 61 8.92 8.31 5.54
CA SER A 61 7.88 7.47 4.95
C SER A 61 6.82 7.10 5.98
N LEU A 62 5.57 6.92 5.53
CA LEU A 62 4.49 6.35 6.33
C LEU A 62 4.23 4.92 5.86
N PHE A 63 4.01 4.01 6.81
CA PHE A 63 3.50 2.69 6.46
C PHE A 63 1.99 2.76 6.22
N PHE A 64 1.52 2.05 5.20
CA PHE A 64 0.09 1.87 4.94
C PHE A 64 -0.26 0.41 4.74
N TRP A 65 -1.51 0.07 5.05
CA TRP A 65 -2.14 -1.17 4.65
C TRP A 65 -3.56 -0.89 4.15
N HIS A 66 -3.78 -1.15 2.86
CA HIS A 66 -5.05 -1.04 2.17
C HIS A 66 -5.69 -2.41 2.00
N VAL A 67 -6.99 -2.49 2.27
CA VAL A 67 -7.81 -3.68 2.17
C VAL A 67 -9.02 -3.35 1.31
N GLU A 68 -9.20 -4.08 0.20
CA GLU A 68 -10.35 -3.87 -0.67
C GLU A 68 -11.65 -4.39 -0.07
N LYS A 69 -12.77 -3.79 -0.49
CA LYS A 69 -14.09 -4.24 -0.07
C LYS A 69 -14.36 -5.69 -0.51
N LYS A 70 -15.02 -6.47 0.36
CA LYS A 70 -15.39 -7.87 0.05
C LYS A 70 -16.59 -7.95 -0.89
N TYR A 71 -17.66 -7.21 -0.59
CA TYR A 71 -18.90 -7.27 -1.37
C TYR A 71 -19.01 -6.12 -2.37
N PRO A 72 -19.63 -6.36 -3.54
CA PRO A 72 -19.95 -5.30 -4.47
C PRO A 72 -20.91 -4.30 -3.83
N THR A 73 -20.73 -3.03 -4.16
CA THR A 73 -21.57 -1.92 -3.68
C THR A 73 -21.72 -0.89 -4.79
N ASP A 74 -22.86 -0.20 -4.84
CA ASP A 74 -23.18 0.79 -5.88
C ASP A 74 -22.25 2.00 -5.88
N LYS A 75 -21.60 2.28 -4.74
CA LYS A 75 -20.64 3.38 -4.58
C LYS A 75 -19.36 2.88 -3.96
N LEU A 76 -18.23 3.15 -4.61
CA LEU A 76 -16.91 2.93 -4.02
C LEU A 76 -16.70 3.93 -2.89
N ARG A 77 -16.36 3.43 -1.70
CA ARG A 77 -16.05 4.24 -0.51
C ARG A 77 -14.72 3.76 0.06
N THR A 78 -13.89 4.70 0.46
CA THR A 78 -12.65 4.43 1.18
C THR A 78 -12.71 5.10 2.54
N VAL A 79 -12.50 4.33 3.59
CA VAL A 79 -12.34 4.82 4.95
C VAL A 79 -10.85 4.84 5.27
N ILE A 80 -10.35 6.01 5.68
CA ILE A 80 -9.01 6.15 6.22
C ILE A 80 -9.13 5.99 7.74
N TRP A 81 -8.40 5.03 8.30
CA TRP A 81 -8.38 4.78 9.74
C TRP A 81 -7.05 5.23 10.34
N LEU A 82 -7.14 6.06 11.38
CA LEU A 82 -6.00 6.61 12.10
C LEU A 82 -6.19 6.35 13.59
N ASN A 83 -5.29 5.58 14.20
CA ASN A 83 -5.23 5.50 15.65
C ASN A 83 -4.55 6.72 16.27
N GLY A 84 -4.96 7.04 17.50
CA GLY A 84 -4.50 8.19 18.26
C GLY A 84 -3.26 7.93 19.12
N GLY A 85 -3.23 8.50 20.31
CA GLY A 85 -2.07 8.48 21.20
C GLY A 85 -1.63 9.90 21.55
N PRO A 86 -0.60 10.46 20.89
CA PRO A 86 -0.06 10.18 19.54
C PRO A 86 0.98 9.03 19.43
N GLY A 87 1.18 8.51 18.22
CA GLY A 87 2.22 7.54 17.88
C GLY A 87 1.81 6.06 17.97
N CYS A 88 0.55 5.76 18.31
CA CYS A 88 0.06 4.38 18.26
C CYS A 88 -0.18 3.97 16.80
N SER A 89 0.21 2.74 16.46
CA SER A 89 0.01 2.17 15.13
C SER A 89 -1.48 2.05 14.80
N SER A 90 -1.85 2.42 13.57
CA SER A 90 -3.18 2.19 12.99
C SER A 90 -3.46 0.70 12.76
N LEU A 91 -2.43 -0.14 12.76
CA LEU A 91 -2.59 -1.59 12.72
C LEU A 91 -3.30 -2.15 13.96
N ILE A 92 -3.27 -1.46 15.11
CA ILE A 92 -4.12 -1.85 16.25
C ILE A 92 -5.60 -1.84 15.84
N GLY A 93 -6.03 -0.87 15.04
CA GLY A 93 -7.41 -0.79 14.54
C GLY A 93 -7.70 -1.86 13.49
N ALA A 94 -6.69 -2.21 12.69
CA ALA A 94 -6.79 -3.31 11.73
C ALA A 94 -6.99 -4.65 12.44
N TRP A 95 -6.19 -4.94 13.47
CA TRP A 95 -6.18 -6.25 14.13
C TRP A 95 -7.22 -6.41 15.24
N MET A 96 -7.62 -5.33 15.90
CA MET A 96 -8.41 -5.38 17.13
C MET A 96 -9.74 -4.62 17.06
N ALA A 97 -10.04 -3.96 15.94
CA ALA A 97 -11.28 -3.21 15.79
C ALA A 97 -12.01 -3.54 14.49
N ILE A 98 -11.66 -2.87 13.39
CA ILE A 98 -12.50 -2.83 12.18
C ILE A 98 -11.93 -3.61 11.00
N GLY A 99 -10.70 -4.13 11.10
CA GLY A 99 -10.01 -4.75 9.97
C GLY A 99 -10.51 -6.15 9.61
N PRO A 100 -9.99 -6.67 8.49
CA PRO A 100 -10.55 -7.83 7.79
C PRO A 100 -10.36 -9.17 8.50
N PHE A 101 -9.44 -9.24 9.45
CA PHE A 101 -9.07 -10.49 10.10
C PHE A 101 -9.04 -10.35 11.61
N SER A 102 -9.25 -11.48 12.28
CA SER A 102 -9.11 -11.64 13.73
C SER A 102 -8.35 -12.92 14.04
N PHE A 103 -7.76 -12.98 15.23
CA PHE A 103 -7.11 -14.19 15.71
C PHE A 103 -8.14 -15.13 16.32
N GLN A 104 -8.24 -16.35 15.79
CA GLN A 104 -9.00 -17.43 16.42
C GLN A 104 -8.21 -17.98 17.62
N ASP A 105 -6.90 -18.09 17.47
CA ASP A 105 -5.93 -18.48 18.49
C ASP A 105 -4.55 -17.87 18.17
N GLU A 106 -3.52 -18.24 18.93
CA GLU A 106 -2.15 -17.70 18.78
C GLU A 106 -1.51 -17.97 17.41
N ASN A 107 -1.99 -18.99 16.67
CA ASN A 107 -1.38 -19.48 15.44
C ASN A 107 -2.33 -19.44 14.23
N THR A 108 -3.59 -19.03 14.42
CA THR A 108 -4.62 -19.09 13.39
C THR A 108 -5.37 -17.77 13.28
N MET A 109 -5.32 -17.20 12.09
CA MET A 109 -6.09 -16.03 11.70
C MET A 109 -7.29 -16.44 10.84
N ILE A 110 -8.42 -15.78 11.08
CA ILE A 110 -9.67 -15.97 10.35
C ILE A 110 -10.21 -14.63 9.86
N GLU A 111 -11.09 -14.64 8.85
CA GLU A 111 -11.81 -13.43 8.44
C GLU A 111 -12.75 -12.96 9.56
N ASN A 112 -12.87 -11.64 9.69
CA ASN A 112 -13.73 -10.98 10.66
C ASN A 112 -15.07 -10.60 10.01
N ASP A 113 -16.14 -11.31 10.38
CA ASP A 113 -17.50 -11.06 9.89
C ASP A 113 -18.10 -9.72 10.37
N GLY A 114 -17.48 -9.06 11.35
CA GLY A 114 -17.84 -7.72 11.81
C GLY A 114 -17.04 -6.59 11.13
N SER A 115 -16.17 -6.93 10.18
CA SER A 115 -15.25 -5.95 9.61
C SER A 115 -15.94 -4.90 8.75
N TRP A 116 -15.41 -3.68 8.76
CA TRP A 116 -15.90 -2.61 7.90
C TRP A 116 -15.51 -2.81 6.42
N HIS A 117 -14.55 -3.69 6.13
CA HIS A 117 -14.17 -4.01 4.75
C HIS A 117 -15.28 -4.77 4.00
N LEU A 118 -16.32 -5.26 4.68
CA LEU A 118 -17.41 -5.95 4.00
C LEU A 118 -18.06 -5.08 2.91
N TYR A 119 -18.11 -3.76 3.10
CA TYR A 119 -18.78 -2.83 2.19
C TYR A 119 -17.95 -1.58 1.83
N THR A 120 -16.73 -1.45 2.34
CA THR A 120 -15.85 -0.29 2.09
C THR A 120 -14.41 -0.72 1.90
N ASN A 121 -13.62 0.07 1.20
CA ASN A 121 -12.17 -0.09 1.24
C ASN A 121 -11.65 0.50 2.55
N LEU A 122 -10.73 -0.18 3.21
CA LEU A 122 -10.06 0.32 4.42
C LEU A 122 -8.62 0.68 4.10
N LEU A 123 -8.18 1.85 4.56
CA LEU A 123 -6.79 2.29 4.50
C LEU A 123 -6.30 2.63 5.91
N PHE A 124 -5.46 1.76 6.46
CA PHE A 124 -4.77 2.00 7.73
C PHE A 124 -3.45 2.71 7.45
N VAL A 125 -3.16 3.79 8.18
CA VAL A 125 -1.91 4.56 8.00
C VAL A 125 -1.23 4.76 9.34
N ASP A 126 -0.01 4.27 9.47
CA ASP A 126 0.79 4.51 10.67
C ASP A 126 1.39 5.91 10.59
N GLN A 127 1.09 6.71 11.62
CA GLN A 127 1.43 8.12 11.72
C GLN A 127 1.75 8.52 13.17
N PRO A 128 2.55 9.57 13.39
CA PRO A 128 3.27 10.38 12.41
C PRO A 128 4.50 9.64 11.84
N VAL A 129 5.29 10.30 10.97
CA VAL A 129 6.60 9.78 10.56
C VAL A 129 7.47 9.61 11.81
N PHE A 130 7.93 8.39 12.09
CA PHE A 130 8.96 8.16 13.09
C PHE A 130 10.33 8.50 12.50
N ARG A 131 11.07 9.38 13.19
CA ARG A 131 12.46 9.68 12.88
C ARG A 131 13.32 8.68 13.65
N SER A 132 14.01 7.77 12.96
CA SER A 132 15.13 7.01 13.53
C SER A 132 16.40 7.82 13.47
#